data_AF-A0A1Y3SCM7-F1
#
_entry.id   AF-A0A1Y3SCM7-F1
#
_cell.length_a   1.000
_cell.length_b   1.000
_cell.length_c   1.000
_cell.angle_alpha   90.00
_cell.angle_beta   90.00
_cell.angle_gamma   90.00
#
_symmetry.space_group_name_H-M   'P 1'
#
loop_
_entity.id
_entity.type
_entity.pdbx_description
1 polymer ?
#
loop_
_entity_poly.entity_id
_entity_poly.type
_entity_poly.pdbx_seq_one_letter_code
_entity_poly.pdbx_strand_id
1 'polypeptide(L)'
;MLCALVLYVLAHAVVTCYLIARDNEAEGFIQETTSHPQWFERLCRRAAASNESEAKWQFAAYLSECPCSQEVKDMILDFAKDPNEYVSRRALLAMPALRPDCVEQFAPLFWERNCYSLELQEYQRIAVLVSLDAIHSSLLPQYLEQAKQDGRRYLLEHAERIKGGLL
;
A
#
# COMPACT_ATOMS: atom_id res chain seq x y z
N MET A 1 -29.90 24.86 -2.66
CA MET A 1 -29.51 24.25 -1.37
C MET A 1 -28.65 23.00 -1.53
N LEU A 2 -29.02 22.03 -2.39
CA LEU A 2 -28.19 20.83 -2.65
C LEU A 2 -26.74 21.14 -3.09
N CYS A 3 -26.55 22.13 -3.96
CA CYS A 3 -25.23 22.47 -4.51
C CYS A 3 -24.25 22.99 -3.46
N ALA A 4 -24.72 23.77 -2.48
CA ALA A 4 -23.89 24.30 -1.40
C ALA A 4 -23.47 23.22 -0.39
N LEU A 5 -24.37 22.28 -0.09
CA LEU A 5 -24.08 21.16 0.81
C LEU A 5 -23.04 20.20 0.19
N VAL A 6 -23.15 19.94 -1.11
CA VAL A 6 -22.18 19.11 -1.86
C VAL A 6 -20.81 19.77 -1.88
N LEU A 7 -20.73 21.07 -2.16
CA LEU A 7 -19.46 21.81 -2.13
C LEU A 7 -18.82 21.82 -0.74
N TYR A 8 -19.62 21.96 0.32
CA TYR A 8 -19.15 21.94 1.70
C TYR A 8 -18.56 20.57 2.10
N VAL A 9 -19.27 19.48 1.78
CA VAL A 9 -18.80 18.11 2.05
C VAL A 9 -17.54 17.78 1.24
N LEU A 10 -17.48 18.21 -0.03
CA LEU A 10 -16.29 18.04 -0.87
C LEU A 10 -15.09 18.84 -0.35
N ALA A 11 -15.30 20.08 0.08
CA ALA A 11 -14.26 20.91 0.68
C ALA A 11 -13.72 20.26 1.97
N HIS A 12 -14.60 19.73 2.82
CA HIS A 12 -14.18 19.00 4.02
C HIS A 12 -13.37 17.75 3.68
N ALA A 13 -13.79 16.93 2.71
CA ALA A 13 -13.04 15.73 2.31
C ALA A 13 -11.65 16.08 1.77
N VAL A 14 -11.51 17.18 1.00
CA VAL A 14 -10.21 17.65 0.51
C VAL A 14 -9.32 18.11 1.65
N VAL A 15 -9.85 18.91 2.58
CA VAL A 15 -9.10 19.39 3.75
C VAL A 15 -8.67 18.22 4.62
N THR A 16 -9.53 17.23 4.84
CA THR A 16 -9.17 16.03 5.60
C THR A 16 -8.08 15.22 4.92
N CYS A 17 -8.17 14.95 3.61
CA CYS A 17 -7.09 14.28 2.88
C CYS A 17 -5.77 15.06 3.00
N TYR A 18 -5.83 16.39 2.98
CA TYR A 18 -4.66 17.23 3.19
C TYR A 18 -4.10 17.09 4.63
N LEU A 19 -4.95 17.08 5.65
CA LEU A 19 -4.52 16.89 7.04
C LEU A 19 -3.85 15.52 7.24
N ILE A 20 -4.46 14.45 6.71
CA ILE A 20 -3.86 13.12 6.69
C ILE A 20 -2.49 13.16 6.02
N ALA A 21 -2.38 13.78 4.84
CA ALA A 21 -1.12 13.91 4.12
C ALA A 21 -0.02 14.65 4.90
N ARG A 22 -0.38 15.63 5.74
CA ARG A 22 0.59 16.38 6.56
C ARG A 22 0.93 15.70 7.87
N ASP A 23 0.07 14.80 8.33
CA ASP A 23 0.28 13.97 9.51
C ASP A 23 0.93 12.61 9.16
N ASN A 24 1.72 12.58 8.09
CA ASN A 24 2.31 11.35 7.55
C ASN A 24 3.39 10.72 8.46
N GLU A 25 3.94 11.48 9.41
CA GLU A 25 4.90 10.97 10.40
C GLU A 25 4.22 10.31 11.61
N ALA A 26 3.10 10.87 12.09
CA ALA A 26 2.39 10.38 13.28
C ALA A 26 1.23 9.43 12.93
N GLU A 27 0.67 9.57 11.72
CA GLU A 27 -0.41 8.73 11.18
C GLU A 27 -1.70 8.75 12.03
N GLY A 28 -1.84 9.71 12.95
CA GLY A 28 -2.95 9.77 13.90
C GLY A 28 -4.30 10.08 13.23
N PHE A 29 -4.32 10.98 12.25
CA PHE A 29 -5.56 11.29 11.53
C PHE A 29 -6.06 10.09 10.72
N ILE A 30 -5.19 9.36 10.01
CA ILE A 30 -5.63 8.17 9.25
C ILE A 30 -6.11 7.07 10.20
N GLN A 31 -5.41 6.84 11.31
CA GLN A 31 -5.82 5.87 12.33
C GLN A 31 -7.21 6.16 12.86
N GLU A 32 -7.50 7.40 13.25
CA GLU A 32 -8.82 7.80 13.74
C GLU A 32 -9.91 7.50 12.69
N THR A 33 -9.63 7.73 11.41
CA THR A 33 -10.62 7.51 10.34
C THR A 33 -11.07 6.06 10.23
N THR A 34 -10.23 5.07 10.61
CA THR A 34 -10.56 3.64 10.54
C THR A 34 -11.75 3.25 11.43
N SER A 35 -11.97 4.00 12.51
CA SER A 35 -13.12 3.84 13.42
C SER A 35 -14.43 4.38 12.83
N HIS A 36 -14.37 5.05 11.67
CA HIS A 36 -15.51 5.69 11.01
C HIS A 36 -15.65 5.22 9.55
N PRO A 37 -16.11 3.97 9.29
CA PRO A 37 -16.01 3.33 7.97
C PRO A 37 -16.62 4.13 6.82
N GLN A 38 -17.81 4.69 6.99
CA GLN A 38 -18.45 5.49 5.94
C GLN A 38 -17.64 6.73 5.56
N TRP A 39 -16.89 7.28 6.51
CA TRP A 39 -16.05 8.45 6.28
C TRP A 39 -14.71 8.04 5.69
N PHE A 40 -14.08 6.99 6.24
CA PHE A 40 -12.89 6.35 5.68
C PHE A 40 -13.07 6.04 4.19
N GLU A 41 -14.18 5.38 3.84
CA GLU A 41 -14.49 5.02 2.47
C GLU A 41 -14.61 6.22 1.52
N ARG A 42 -15.22 7.31 1.98
CA ARG A 42 -15.36 8.54 1.18
C ARG A 42 -14.00 9.20 0.97
N LEU A 43 -13.19 9.26 2.02
CA LEU A 43 -11.85 9.83 1.95
C LEU A 43 -10.90 8.98 1.12
N CYS A 44 -10.97 7.65 1.23
CA CYS A 44 -10.18 6.72 0.42
C CYS A 44 -10.46 6.92 -1.08
N ARG A 45 -11.74 6.94 -1.48
CA ARG A 45 -12.14 7.28 -2.87
C ARG A 45 -11.63 8.65 -3.29
N ARG A 46 -11.69 9.65 -2.40
CA ARG A 46 -11.21 11.01 -2.69
C ARG A 46 -9.69 11.07 -2.87
N ALA A 47 -8.94 10.39 -2.01
CA ALA A 47 -7.48 10.33 -2.03
C ALA A 47 -6.98 9.59 -3.28
N ALA A 48 -7.61 8.47 -3.63
CA ALA A 48 -7.31 7.74 -4.86
C ALA A 48 -7.47 8.60 -6.12
N ALA A 49 -8.50 9.45 -6.17
CA ALA A 49 -8.73 10.41 -7.24
C ALA A 49 -7.88 11.70 -7.17
N SER A 50 -6.94 11.80 -6.23
CA SER A 50 -6.08 12.98 -6.05
C SER A 50 -4.64 12.73 -6.50
N ASN A 51 -3.82 13.79 -6.53
CA ASN A 51 -2.37 13.67 -6.74
C ASN A 51 -1.57 13.66 -5.42
N GLU A 52 -2.25 13.63 -4.26
CA GLU A 52 -1.60 13.69 -2.95
C GLU A 52 -1.13 12.30 -2.53
N SER A 53 0.14 12.00 -2.82
CA SER A 53 0.73 10.67 -2.57
C SER A 53 0.82 10.36 -1.08
N GLU A 54 1.00 11.38 -0.23
CA GLU A 54 1.10 11.20 1.22
C GLU A 54 -0.21 10.71 1.85
N ALA A 55 -1.35 11.13 1.32
CA ALA A 55 -2.64 10.59 1.73
C ALA A 55 -2.85 9.17 1.17
N LYS A 56 -2.49 8.93 -0.09
CA LYS A 56 -2.73 7.64 -0.77
C LYS A 56 -2.02 6.48 -0.08
N TRP A 57 -0.74 6.62 0.26
CA TRP A 57 0.00 5.52 0.87
C TRP A 57 -0.57 5.18 2.26
N GLN A 58 -1.02 6.18 3.01
CA GLN A 58 -1.68 5.99 4.29
C GLN A 58 -3.01 5.23 4.11
N PHE A 59 -3.86 5.64 3.17
CA PHE A 59 -5.07 4.87 2.87
C PHE A 59 -4.77 3.44 2.45
N ALA A 60 -3.75 3.20 1.61
CA ALA A 60 -3.35 1.85 1.21
C ALA A 60 -2.90 1.00 2.41
N ALA A 61 -2.19 1.59 3.37
CA ALA A 61 -1.69 0.90 4.56
C ALA A 61 -2.79 0.52 5.56
N TYR A 62 -3.75 1.42 5.81
CA TYR A 62 -4.80 1.24 6.82
C TYR A 62 -6.09 0.59 6.28
N LEU A 63 -6.13 0.27 4.98
CA LEU A 63 -7.31 -0.26 4.32
C LEU A 63 -7.80 -1.59 4.92
N SER A 64 -6.88 -2.42 5.42
CA SER A 64 -7.19 -3.69 6.11
C SER A 64 -7.74 -3.50 7.52
N GLU A 65 -7.45 -2.37 8.16
CA GLU A 65 -7.83 -2.08 9.54
C GLU A 65 -9.26 -1.51 9.64
N CYS A 66 -9.76 -0.90 8.56
CA CYS A 66 -11.12 -0.39 8.50
C CYS A 66 -12.11 -1.49 8.07
N PRO A 67 -13.24 -1.71 8.78
CA PRO A 67 -14.32 -2.59 8.35
C PRO A 67 -15.17 -1.95 7.23
N CYS A 68 -14.50 -1.56 6.14
CA CYS A 68 -15.10 -1.00 4.94
C CYS A 68 -15.63 -2.09 3.99
N SER A 69 -16.45 -1.66 3.04
CA SER A 69 -16.98 -2.50 1.97
C SER A 69 -15.87 -3.16 1.13
N GLN A 70 -16.19 -4.33 0.56
CA GLN A 70 -15.24 -5.04 -0.32
C GLN A 70 -14.85 -4.20 -1.54
N GLU A 71 -15.75 -3.38 -2.08
CA GLU A 71 -15.46 -2.44 -3.17
C GLU A 71 -14.30 -1.51 -2.82
N VAL A 72 -14.28 -0.98 -1.59
CA VAL A 72 -13.21 -0.10 -1.12
C VAL A 72 -11.94 -0.88 -0.82
N LYS A 73 -12.04 -2.09 -0.27
CA LYS A 73 -10.89 -2.99 -0.08
C LYS A 73 -10.21 -3.34 -1.40
N ASP A 74 -10.98 -3.55 -2.47
CA ASP A 74 -10.48 -3.87 -3.80
C ASP A 74 -9.70 -2.71 -4.44
N MET A 75 -9.84 -1.47 -3.93
CA MET A 75 -8.99 -0.35 -4.35
C MET A 75 -7.50 -0.57 -4.05
N ILE A 76 -7.15 -1.53 -3.19
CA ILE A 76 -5.75 -1.94 -2.99
C ILE A 76 -5.05 -2.30 -4.30
N LEU A 77 -5.81 -2.87 -5.25
CA LEU A 77 -5.30 -3.26 -6.56
C LEU A 77 -4.95 -2.05 -7.44
N ASP A 78 -5.67 -0.94 -7.25
CA ASP A 78 -5.40 0.32 -7.96
C ASP A 78 -4.22 1.05 -7.31
N PHE A 79 -4.15 1.09 -5.98
CA PHE A 79 -2.99 1.65 -5.29
C PHE A 79 -1.69 0.90 -5.64
N ALA A 80 -1.73 -0.43 -5.79
CA ALA A 80 -0.57 -1.21 -6.23
C ALA A 80 -0.08 -0.88 -7.66
N LYS A 81 -0.89 -0.18 -8.44
CA LYS A 81 -0.55 0.32 -9.79
C LYS A 81 -0.21 1.82 -9.80
N ASP A 82 -0.27 2.50 -8.66
CA ASP A 82 0.04 3.93 -8.58
C ASP A 82 1.48 4.20 -9.04
N PRO A 83 1.74 5.28 -9.80
CA PRO A 83 3.08 5.60 -10.26
C PRO A 83 4.03 5.96 -9.12
N ASN A 84 3.54 6.41 -7.97
CA ASN A 84 4.39 6.66 -6.80
C ASN A 84 4.83 5.32 -6.18
N GLU A 85 6.15 5.11 -6.08
CA GLU A 85 6.70 3.86 -5.52
C GLU A 85 6.18 3.60 -4.11
N TYR A 86 6.12 4.62 -3.26
CA TYR A 86 5.77 4.41 -1.87
C TYR A 86 4.30 4.02 -1.71
N VAL A 87 3.41 4.64 -2.49
CA VAL A 87 1.99 4.26 -2.54
C VAL A 87 1.84 2.80 -2.98
N SER A 88 2.46 2.45 -4.11
CA SER A 88 2.34 1.09 -4.66
C SER A 88 2.98 0.03 -3.78
N ARG A 89 4.12 0.34 -3.14
CA ARG A 89 4.78 -0.52 -2.16
C ARG A 89 3.91 -0.75 -0.92
N ARG A 90 3.34 0.31 -0.32
CA ARG A 90 2.43 0.17 0.83
C ARG A 90 1.20 -0.65 0.48
N ALA A 91 0.68 -0.50 -0.74
CA ALA A 91 -0.43 -1.32 -1.23
C ALA A 91 -0.07 -2.80 -1.34
N LEU A 92 1.10 -3.14 -1.90
CA LEU A 92 1.53 -4.54 -1.99
C LEU A 92 1.71 -5.18 -0.60
N LEU A 93 2.23 -4.43 0.38
CA LEU A 93 2.40 -4.91 1.76
C LEU A 93 1.07 -5.19 2.48
N ALA A 94 0.02 -4.40 2.20
CA ALA A 94 -1.30 -4.61 2.78
C ALA A 94 -2.14 -5.65 2.00
N MET A 95 -1.77 -5.97 0.76
CA MET A 95 -2.50 -6.87 -0.13
C MET A 95 -2.76 -8.27 0.47
N PRO A 96 -1.85 -8.94 1.20
CA PRO A 96 -2.11 -10.24 1.84
C PRO A 96 -3.38 -10.28 2.70
N ALA A 97 -3.68 -9.20 3.44
CA ALA A 97 -4.84 -9.13 4.32
C ALA A 97 -6.16 -8.86 3.59
N LEU A 98 -6.09 -8.33 2.37
CA LEU A 98 -7.24 -7.82 1.62
C LEU A 98 -7.59 -8.68 0.40
N ARG A 99 -6.56 -9.07 -0.36
CA ARG A 99 -6.59 -9.80 -1.64
C ARG A 99 -5.40 -10.75 -1.75
N PRO A 100 -5.29 -11.76 -0.86
CA PRO A 100 -4.20 -12.73 -0.89
C PRO A 100 -4.13 -13.48 -2.23
N ASP A 101 -5.27 -13.66 -2.90
CA ASP A 101 -5.41 -14.25 -4.23
C ASP A 101 -4.66 -13.50 -5.34
N CYS A 102 -4.33 -12.21 -5.12
CA CYS A 102 -3.66 -11.37 -6.10
C CYS A 102 -2.15 -11.22 -5.86
N VAL A 103 -1.62 -11.56 -4.69
CA VAL A 103 -0.21 -11.27 -4.33
C VAL A 103 0.77 -11.90 -5.34
N GLU A 104 0.58 -13.17 -5.68
CA GLU A 104 1.44 -13.87 -6.65
C GLU A 104 1.39 -13.24 -8.05
N GLN A 105 0.23 -12.66 -8.44
CA GLN A 105 0.07 -11.99 -9.73
C GLN A 105 0.84 -10.66 -9.78
N PHE A 106 0.93 -9.96 -8.66
CA PHE A 106 1.64 -8.68 -8.56
C PHE A 106 3.15 -8.85 -8.31
N ALA A 107 3.59 -9.97 -7.76
CA ALA A 107 5.01 -10.26 -7.51
C ALA A 107 5.92 -10.00 -8.74
N PRO A 108 5.67 -10.54 -9.95
CA PRO A 108 6.52 -10.26 -11.10
C PRO A 108 6.45 -8.79 -11.54
N LEU A 109 5.27 -8.17 -11.46
CA LEU A 109 5.06 -6.76 -11.83
C LEU A 109 5.88 -5.81 -10.96
N PHE A 110 6.08 -6.14 -9.68
CA PHE A 110 6.91 -5.38 -8.76
C PHE A 110 8.37 -5.82 -8.84
N TRP A 111 8.68 -7.07 -9.14
CA TRP A 111 10.07 -7.52 -9.19
C TRP A 111 10.83 -6.94 -10.39
N GLU A 112 10.16 -6.91 -11.55
CA GLU A 112 10.74 -6.54 -12.84
C GLU A 112 10.67 -5.03 -13.12
N ARG A 113 9.81 -4.29 -12.40
CA ARG A 113 9.63 -2.84 -12.59
C ARG A 113 10.92 -2.08 -12.29
N ASN A 114 11.45 -1.42 -13.31
CA ASN A 114 12.73 -0.71 -13.29
C ASN A 114 12.62 0.81 -13.53
N CYS A 115 11.43 1.39 -13.31
CA CYS A 115 11.17 2.82 -13.52
C CYS A 115 11.55 3.72 -12.32
N TYR A 116 11.97 3.15 -11.19
CA TYR A 116 12.41 3.88 -9.99
C TYR A 116 13.93 3.91 -9.85
N SER A 117 14.45 4.73 -8.92
CA SER A 117 15.86 4.70 -8.55
C SER A 117 16.28 3.32 -8.02
N LEU A 118 17.57 3.01 -8.07
CA LEU A 118 18.07 1.71 -7.61
C LEU A 118 17.75 1.44 -6.13
N GLU A 119 17.70 2.48 -5.30
CA GLU A 119 17.32 2.40 -3.89
C GLU A 119 15.84 2.05 -3.75
N LEU A 120 14.95 2.73 -4.46
CA LEU A 120 13.52 2.44 -4.41
C LEU A 120 13.17 1.06 -4.99
N GLN A 121 13.90 0.61 -6.02
CA GLN A 121 13.78 -0.76 -6.52
C GLN A 121 14.12 -1.82 -5.46
N GLU A 122 15.04 -1.52 -4.55
CA GLU A 122 15.40 -2.43 -3.44
C GLU A 122 14.20 -2.61 -2.51
N TYR A 123 13.58 -1.52 -2.07
CA TYR A 123 12.40 -1.56 -1.20
C TYR A 123 11.18 -2.18 -1.86
N GLN A 124 10.97 -1.91 -3.15
CA GLN A 124 9.92 -2.54 -3.96
C GLN A 124 10.06 -4.06 -3.96
N ARG A 125 11.28 -4.58 -4.13
CA ARG A 125 11.57 -6.02 -4.14
C ARG A 125 11.48 -6.64 -2.75
N ILE A 126 11.88 -5.91 -1.71
CA ILE A 126 11.65 -6.34 -0.32
C ILE A 126 10.15 -6.55 -0.09
N ALA A 127 9.29 -5.65 -0.58
CA ALA A 127 7.85 -5.81 -0.44
C ALA A 127 7.31 -7.06 -1.14
N VAL A 128 7.87 -7.47 -2.29
CA VAL A 128 7.53 -8.76 -2.93
C VAL A 128 7.84 -9.92 -1.99
N LEU A 129 9.02 -9.95 -1.38
CA LEU A 129 9.39 -11.02 -0.45
C LEU A 129 8.47 -11.09 0.76
N VAL A 130 8.21 -9.94 1.40
CA VAL A 130 7.35 -9.84 2.58
C VAL A 130 5.92 -10.26 2.27
N SER A 131 5.35 -9.80 1.15
CA SER A 131 3.96 -10.14 0.81
C SER A 131 3.80 -11.61 0.42
N LEU A 132 4.77 -12.21 -0.27
CA LEU A 132 4.75 -13.64 -0.59
C LEU A 132 4.90 -14.51 0.67
N ASP A 133 5.74 -14.10 1.62
CA ASP A 133 5.90 -14.77 2.90
C ASP A 133 4.61 -14.73 3.73
N ALA A 134 3.94 -13.58 3.78
CA ALA A 134 2.70 -13.39 4.51
C ALA A 134 1.55 -14.30 4.04
N ILE A 135 1.56 -14.75 2.77
CA ILE A 135 0.58 -15.71 2.24
C ILE A 135 1.13 -17.15 2.14
N HIS A 136 2.35 -17.39 2.65
CA HIS A 136 3.06 -18.66 2.53
C HIS A 136 3.13 -19.18 1.09
N SER A 137 3.40 -18.29 0.14
CA SER A 137 3.41 -18.61 -1.29
C SER A 137 4.49 -19.64 -1.63
N SER A 138 4.11 -20.59 -2.48
CA SER A 138 5.05 -21.55 -3.08
C SER A 138 6.11 -20.90 -4.00
N LEU A 139 5.89 -19.64 -4.42
CA LEU A 139 6.83 -18.89 -5.25
C LEU A 139 7.95 -18.22 -4.43
N LEU A 140 7.78 -18.07 -3.11
CA LEU A 140 8.74 -17.39 -2.26
C LEU A 140 10.19 -17.92 -2.39
N PRO A 141 10.46 -19.25 -2.42
CA PRO A 141 11.81 -19.76 -2.59
C PRO A 141 12.52 -19.25 -3.85
N GLN A 142 11.79 -19.08 -4.96
CA GLN A 142 12.33 -18.55 -6.21
C GLN A 142 12.79 -17.10 -6.03
N TYR A 143 11.93 -16.25 -5.46
CA TYR A 143 12.24 -14.83 -5.25
C TYR A 143 13.36 -14.61 -4.23
N LEU A 144 13.49 -15.48 -3.23
CA LEU A 144 14.61 -15.45 -2.29
C LEU A 144 15.95 -15.76 -2.97
N GLU A 145 15.99 -16.67 -3.95
CA GLU A 145 17.21 -16.90 -4.74
C GLU A 145 17.48 -15.75 -5.72
N GLN A 146 16.45 -15.13 -6.30
CA GLN A 146 16.63 -13.91 -7.09
C GLN A 146 17.16 -12.73 -6.25
N ALA A 147 16.70 -12.59 -5.00
CA ALA A 147 17.21 -11.59 -4.06
C ALA A 147 18.72 -11.78 -3.80
N LYS A 148 19.15 -13.04 -3.64
CA LYS A 148 20.57 -13.38 -3.48
C LYS A 148 21.41 -12.99 -4.69
N GLN A 149 20.89 -13.24 -5.90
CA GLN A 149 21.58 -12.89 -7.14
C GLN A 149 21.64 -11.37 -7.37
N ASP A 150 20.59 -10.65 -6.95
CA ASP A 150 20.55 -9.19 -7.06
C ASP A 150 21.59 -8.50 -6.17
N GLY A 151 21.81 -9.04 -4.97
CA GLY A 151 22.96 -8.68 -4.12
C GLY A 151 22.87 -7.34 -3.39
N ARG A 152 21.78 -6.59 -3.52
CA ARG A 152 21.59 -5.35 -2.74
C ARG A 152 21.42 -5.65 -1.25
N ARG A 153 22.02 -4.81 -0.41
CA ARG A 153 22.26 -5.09 1.01
C ARG A 153 20.97 -5.33 1.80
N TYR A 154 20.02 -4.41 1.79
CA TYR A 154 18.78 -4.54 2.54
C TYR A 154 17.89 -5.65 1.96
N LEU A 155 17.89 -5.84 0.65
CA LEU A 155 17.17 -6.96 0.03
C LEU A 155 17.69 -8.31 0.53
N LEU A 156 19.02 -8.47 0.62
CA LEU A 156 19.65 -9.66 1.20
C LEU A 156 19.31 -9.82 2.68
N GLU A 157 19.44 -8.76 3.48
CA GLU A 157 19.14 -8.79 4.91
C GLU A 157 17.69 -9.26 5.17
N HIS A 158 16.73 -8.79 4.38
CA HIS A 158 15.33 -9.24 4.47
C HIS A 158 15.14 -10.68 4.00
N ALA A 159 15.78 -11.10 2.89
CA ALA A 159 15.72 -12.47 2.41
C ALA A 159 16.23 -13.48 3.45
N GLU A 160 17.32 -13.16 4.15
CA GLU A 160 17.86 -14.02 5.20
C GLU A 160 16.98 -14.05 6.46
N ARG A 161 16.35 -12.93 6.84
CA ARG A 161 15.35 -12.91 7.94
C ARG A 161 14.16 -13.82 7.65
N ILE A 162 13.63 -13.78 6.42
CA ILE A 162 12.53 -14.65 5.98
C ILE A 162 12.94 -16.12 6.06
N LYS A 163 14.12 -16.47 5.54
CA LYS A 163 14.64 -17.85 5.61
C LYS A 163 14.83 -18.35 7.04
N GLY A 164 15.19 -17.46 7.96
CA GLY A 164 15.32 -17.74 9.38
C GLY A 164 14.00 -17.81 10.14
N GLY A 165 12.86 -17.44 9.54
CA GLY A 165 11.56 -17.36 10.19
C GLY A 165 11.45 -16.21 11.22
N LEU A 166 12.13 -15.09 10.95
CA LEU A 166 12.31 -13.96 11.88
C LEU A 166 11.59 -12.67 11.44
N LEU A 167 10.55 -12.75 10.61
CA LEU A 167 9.71 -11.61 10.24
C LEU A 167 8.46 -11.49 11.14
#